data_AF-A0A510V336-F1
#
_entry.id   AF-A0A510V336-F1
#
_cell.length_a   1.000
_cell.length_b   1.000
_cell.length_c   1.000
_cell.angle_alpha   90.00
_cell.angle_beta   90.00
_cell.angle_gamma   90.00
#
_symmetry.space_group_name_H-M   'P 1'
#
loop_
_entity.id
_entity.type
_entity.pdbx_description
1 polymer ?
#
loop_
_entity_poly.entity_id
_entity_poly.type
_entity_poly.pdbx_seq_one_letter_code
_entity_poly.pdbx_strand_id
1 'polypeptide(L)'
;MTRHTWRAVATACAAGALVVGPLAVGSTAAAPDSGSTSPHDLGIEQKVDPAIAGALERDLGISRGDAATRLTFQARAAGIEDALERRLGASFAGAWVDPTKNVLYVGVADDAAAAAVQAAGAKAVVVDDTLAELQGWQASLDAASPDAPDQVPSWYVDVATNSVVVSVRAGGEAAAQALVERAGVPAGSVSFEATQETPQTYIDIVGGNAYYIGSGSRCSVGFAVTGGFVTAGHCGRSGATTTSPSGTFAGSSFPGNDYAWVRAASGNTPVGAVNRYDGSRVTVAGSTDAAVGAAVCRSGSTTGWRCGTIQSRGASVTYAQGTVSGLIRTNVCAEPGDSGGSLIAGTQAQGVTSGGSGNCSSGGTTYFQPVNEILSAYGLTLTTGGGGTTPPPTTACTGYGSTYQGSVSSGAAVAQPSGGSVSVTRSGTIRLCLAGPSGSDFDLYLQKRSGSTWSTVAQATTSSPNESITYNGTSGTYRYVVLAYSGSGSYVLGATTP
;
A
#
# COMPACT_ATOMS: atom_id res chain seq x y z
N MET A 1 -42.58 -37.29 27.55
CA MET A 1 -43.86 -37.94 27.17
C MET A 1 -43.88 -38.06 25.65
N THR A 2 -44.20 -39.26 25.16
CA THR A 2 -44.62 -39.65 23.77
C THR A 2 -43.74 -39.19 22.58
N ARG A 3 -42.85 -40.02 22.01
CA ARG A 3 -43.07 -41.15 21.04
C ARG A 3 -43.75 -40.68 19.75
N HIS A 4 -43.21 -40.88 18.54
CA HIS A 4 -43.00 -42.14 17.80
C HIS A 4 -42.05 -41.89 16.60
N THR A 5 -40.97 -42.63 16.33
CA THR A 5 -40.82 -43.92 15.58
C THR A 5 -41.59 -43.95 14.24
N TRP A 6 -41.05 -44.41 13.11
CA TRP A 6 -40.80 -45.80 12.64
C TRP A 6 -39.72 -45.75 11.52
N ARG A 7 -38.66 -46.58 11.33
CA ARG A 7 -38.39 -48.05 11.28
C ARG A 7 -39.06 -48.83 10.12
N ALA A 8 -38.23 -49.32 9.18
CA ALA A 8 -38.09 -50.71 8.68
C ALA A 8 -37.30 -50.70 7.34
N VAL A 9 -36.07 -51.23 7.22
CA VAL A 9 -35.60 -52.64 7.18
C VAL A 9 -36.02 -53.39 5.90
N ALA A 10 -35.04 -53.81 5.10
CA ALA A 10 -35.00 -55.15 4.48
C ALA A 10 -33.59 -55.51 3.98
N THR A 11 -33.14 -56.68 4.43
CA THR A 11 -31.88 -57.40 4.20
C THR A 11 -32.06 -58.46 3.10
N ALA A 12 -31.03 -58.76 2.30
CA ALA A 12 -30.69 -60.09 1.73
C ALA A 12 -29.44 -59.95 0.84
N CYS A 13 -28.26 -60.50 1.18
CA CYS A 13 -27.80 -61.90 1.10
C CYS A 13 -27.41 -62.40 -0.32
N ALA A 14 -26.08 -62.51 -0.50
CA ALA A 14 -25.33 -63.71 -0.91
C ALA A 14 -24.89 -63.95 -2.38
N ALA A 15 -23.63 -64.44 -2.45
CA ALA A 15 -22.90 -65.15 -3.51
C ALA A 15 -22.47 -64.30 -4.74
N GLY A 16 -21.21 -64.25 -5.17
CA GLY A 16 -20.12 -65.22 -5.05
C GLY A 16 -19.77 -65.75 -6.44
N ALA A 17 -18.94 -65.02 -7.21
CA ALA A 17 -18.25 -65.55 -8.39
C ALA A 17 -16.97 -64.73 -8.66
N LEU A 18 -15.83 -65.38 -8.44
CA LEU A 18 -14.49 -64.92 -8.80
C LEU A 18 -14.24 -65.35 -10.25
N VAL A 19 -13.98 -64.40 -11.17
CA VAL A 19 -13.37 -64.68 -12.48
C VAL A 19 -12.31 -63.62 -12.77
N VAL A 20 -11.17 -64.10 -13.24
CA VAL A 20 -9.87 -63.41 -13.37
C VAL A 20 -9.73 -62.71 -14.73
N GLY A 21 -9.33 -61.43 -14.70
CA GLY A 21 -8.50 -60.72 -15.71
C GLY A 21 -9.20 -60.07 -16.92
N PRO A 22 -8.55 -59.12 -17.64
CA PRO A 22 -7.44 -58.22 -17.30
C PRO A 22 -7.90 -56.75 -17.14
N LEU A 23 -7.17 -55.96 -16.34
CA LEU A 23 -7.30 -54.51 -16.24
C LEU A 23 -6.86 -53.84 -17.55
N ALA A 24 -7.81 -53.53 -18.44
CA ALA A 24 -7.62 -52.47 -19.41
C ALA A 24 -7.79 -51.13 -18.69
N VAL A 25 -6.68 -50.59 -18.18
CA VAL A 25 -6.61 -49.17 -17.79
C VAL A 25 -6.75 -48.38 -19.09
N GLY A 26 -7.98 -47.96 -19.39
CA GLY A 26 -8.20 -46.88 -20.34
C GLY A 26 -7.56 -45.64 -19.72
N SER A 27 -6.34 -45.32 -20.16
CA SER A 27 -5.74 -44.02 -19.90
C SER A 27 -6.64 -42.97 -20.56
N THR A 28 -7.57 -42.40 -19.79
CA THR A 28 -8.06 -41.06 -20.11
C THR A 28 -6.84 -40.17 -20.02
N ALA A 29 -6.27 -39.83 -21.18
CA ALA A 29 -5.27 -38.79 -21.29
C ALA A 29 -5.80 -37.59 -20.51
N ALA A 30 -5.10 -37.22 -19.44
CA ALA A 30 -5.31 -35.96 -18.77
C ALA A 30 -5.27 -34.87 -19.85
N ALA A 31 -6.30 -34.04 -19.90
CA ALA A 31 -6.28 -32.84 -20.72
C ALA A 31 -5.00 -32.04 -20.39
N PRO A 32 -4.35 -31.39 -21.36
CA PRO A 32 -3.18 -30.56 -21.06
C PRO A 32 -3.60 -29.45 -20.10
N ASP A 33 -2.91 -29.35 -18.96
CA ASP A 33 -3.05 -28.28 -17.99
C ASP A 33 -2.99 -26.94 -18.72
N SER A 34 -4.07 -26.15 -18.62
CA SER A 34 -4.03 -24.73 -18.92
C SER A 34 -3.09 -24.10 -17.90
N GLY A 35 -1.94 -23.64 -18.37
CA GLY A 35 -0.72 -23.45 -17.58
C GLY A 35 -0.87 -22.68 -16.27
N SER A 36 -0.16 -23.16 -15.24
CA SER A 36 -0.01 -22.45 -13.97
C SER A 36 0.57 -21.05 -14.17
N THR A 37 -0.01 -20.08 -13.46
CA THR A 37 0.34 -18.65 -13.50
C THR A 37 1.09 -18.18 -12.25
N SER A 38 1.37 -19.08 -11.30
CA SER A 38 2.11 -18.76 -10.08
C SER A 38 3.62 -18.74 -10.34
N PRO A 39 4.37 -17.70 -9.92
CA PRO A 39 5.83 -17.65 -10.08
C PRO A 39 6.56 -18.83 -9.44
N HIS A 40 6.05 -19.33 -8.31
CA HIS A 40 6.59 -20.49 -7.60
C HIS A 40 6.50 -21.77 -8.46
N ASP A 41 5.39 -22.00 -9.14
CA ASP A 41 5.18 -23.17 -10.00
C ASP A 41 6.06 -23.13 -11.26
N LEU A 42 6.56 -21.94 -11.60
CA LEU A 42 7.52 -21.72 -12.68
C LEU A 42 8.98 -21.78 -12.21
N GLY A 43 9.24 -22.12 -10.94
CA GLY A 43 10.59 -22.28 -10.40
C GLY A 43 11.37 -20.97 -10.29
N ILE A 44 10.67 -19.84 -10.14
CA ILE A 44 11.28 -18.54 -9.89
C ILE A 44 11.48 -18.45 -8.37
N GLU A 45 12.74 -18.51 -7.89
CA GLU A 45 13.06 -18.21 -6.48
C GLU A 45 12.53 -16.82 -6.15
N GLN A 46 11.85 -16.68 -5.01
CA GLN A 46 11.25 -15.41 -4.61
C GLN A 46 12.34 -14.34 -4.58
N LYS A 47 12.30 -13.45 -5.58
CA LYS A 47 12.92 -12.14 -5.52
C LYS A 47 12.42 -11.56 -4.20
N VAL A 48 13.32 -11.28 -3.25
CA VAL A 48 12.99 -10.26 -2.25
C VAL A 48 12.48 -9.10 -3.07
N ASP A 49 11.27 -8.67 -2.74
CA ASP A 49 10.57 -7.72 -3.57
C ASP A 49 11.53 -6.57 -3.92
N PRO A 50 11.98 -6.35 -5.16
CA PRO A 50 12.89 -5.26 -5.53
C PRO A 50 12.39 -3.90 -5.08
N ALA A 51 11.08 -3.71 -4.89
CA ALA A 51 10.56 -2.51 -4.23
C ALA A 51 10.93 -2.51 -2.74
N ILE A 52 10.87 -3.65 -2.05
CA ILE A 52 11.36 -3.81 -0.67
C ILE A 52 12.89 -3.73 -0.61
N ALA A 53 13.65 -4.45 -1.44
CA ALA A 53 15.11 -4.37 -1.46
C ALA A 53 15.60 -2.97 -1.85
N GLY A 54 14.95 -2.31 -2.80
CA GLY A 54 15.20 -0.92 -3.17
C GLY A 54 14.79 0.06 -2.08
N ALA A 55 13.71 -0.21 -1.34
CA ALA A 55 13.34 0.56 -0.16
C ALA A 55 14.38 0.40 0.95
N LEU A 56 14.83 -0.83 1.23
CA LEU A 56 15.87 -1.09 2.22
C LEU A 56 17.21 -0.47 1.82
N GLU A 57 17.55 -0.47 0.53
CA GLU A 57 18.73 0.24 0.01
C GLU A 57 18.62 1.76 0.20
N ARG A 58 17.48 2.35 -0.17
CA ARG A 58 17.22 3.79 -0.03
C ARG A 58 17.17 4.23 1.43
N ASP A 59 16.46 3.47 2.27
CA ASP A 59 16.05 3.90 3.61
C ASP A 59 17.05 3.46 4.68
N LEU A 60 17.68 2.29 4.51
CA LEU A 60 18.64 1.73 5.47
C LEU A 60 20.09 1.71 4.95
N GLY A 61 20.33 2.11 3.70
CA GLY A 61 21.67 2.16 3.11
C GLY A 61 22.33 0.79 2.90
N ILE A 62 21.56 -0.30 2.85
CA ILE A 62 22.08 -1.67 2.65
C ILE A 62 22.04 -2.08 1.17
N SER A 63 23.03 -2.81 0.68
CA SER A 63 23.00 -3.25 -0.73
C SER A 63 21.82 -4.19 -0.98
N ARG A 64 21.29 -4.25 -2.22
CA ARG A 64 20.17 -5.16 -2.54
C ARG A 64 20.49 -6.63 -2.27
N GLY A 65 21.75 -7.04 -2.45
CA GLY A 65 22.21 -8.39 -2.11
C GLY A 65 22.20 -8.64 -0.60
N ASP A 66 22.62 -7.64 0.19
CA ASP A 66 22.58 -7.71 1.65
C ASP A 66 21.16 -7.65 2.20
N ALA A 67 20.26 -6.91 1.54
CA ALA A 67 18.83 -6.85 1.88
C ALA A 67 18.17 -8.23 1.78
N ALA A 68 18.46 -9.00 0.72
CA ALA A 68 17.96 -10.35 0.56
C ALA A 68 18.48 -11.32 1.64
N THR A 69 19.78 -11.24 1.92
CA THR A 69 20.43 -12.02 2.98
C THR A 69 19.83 -11.68 4.35
N ARG A 70 19.61 -10.39 4.63
CA ARG A 70 19.04 -9.91 5.88
C ARG A 70 17.61 -10.42 6.09
N LEU A 71 16.75 -10.29 5.09
CA LEU A 71 15.35 -10.73 5.22
C LEU A 71 15.25 -12.24 5.42
N THR A 72 16.12 -13.02 4.76
CA THR A 72 16.22 -14.47 4.97
C THR A 72 16.67 -14.81 6.39
N PHE A 73 17.67 -14.09 6.91
CA PHE A 73 18.12 -14.24 8.29
C PHE A 73 17.00 -13.89 9.29
N GLN A 74 16.30 -12.76 9.09
CA GLN A 74 15.22 -12.31 9.98
C GLN A 74 14.07 -13.31 10.03
N ALA A 75 13.68 -13.90 8.89
CA ALA A 75 12.65 -14.95 8.85
C ALA A 75 13.05 -16.19 9.67
N ARG A 76 14.32 -16.60 9.59
CA ARG A 76 14.85 -17.70 10.42
C ARG A 76 14.92 -17.33 11.90
N ALA A 77 15.37 -16.11 12.21
CA ALA A 77 15.48 -15.60 13.57
C ALA A 77 14.12 -15.60 14.28
N ALA A 78 13.06 -15.12 13.60
CA ALA A 78 11.69 -15.14 14.13
C ALA A 78 11.22 -16.56 14.48
N GLY A 79 11.54 -17.56 13.65
CA GLY A 79 11.21 -18.96 13.93
C GLY A 79 11.99 -19.56 15.12
N ILE A 80 13.24 -19.14 15.32
CA ILE A 80 14.06 -19.55 16.47
C ILE A 80 13.53 -18.90 17.76
N GLU A 81 13.18 -17.62 17.70
CA GLU A 81 12.60 -16.87 18.81
C GLU A 81 11.33 -17.52 19.34
N ASP A 82 10.33 -17.76 18.48
CA ASP A 82 9.07 -18.42 18.87
C ASP A 82 9.30 -19.82 19.47
N ALA A 83 10.26 -20.58 18.94
CA ALA A 83 10.62 -21.89 19.50
C ALA A 83 11.28 -21.79 20.90
N LEU A 84 12.13 -20.78 21.11
CA LEU A 84 12.81 -20.55 22.38
C LEU A 84 11.85 -19.97 23.43
N GLU A 85 10.99 -19.02 23.08
CA GLU A 85 9.97 -18.48 23.99
C GLU A 85 9.12 -19.61 24.58
N ARG A 86 8.58 -20.50 23.73
CA ARG A 86 7.79 -21.65 24.17
C ARG A 86 8.57 -22.65 25.02
N ARG A 87 9.86 -22.82 24.73
CA ARG A 87 10.72 -23.80 25.43
C ARG A 87 11.20 -23.27 26.79
N LEU A 88 11.53 -21.99 26.87
CA LEU A 88 12.13 -21.35 28.03
C LEU A 88 11.06 -20.87 29.02
N GLY A 89 9.85 -20.56 28.54
CA GLY A 89 8.71 -20.19 29.38
C GLY A 89 9.04 -19.00 30.28
N ALA A 90 8.88 -19.18 31.59
CA ALA A 90 9.09 -18.13 32.58
C ALA A 90 10.51 -17.55 32.61
N SER A 91 11.52 -18.27 32.11
CA SER A 91 12.90 -17.78 32.07
C SER A 91 13.20 -16.91 30.84
N PHE A 92 12.27 -16.77 29.89
CA PHE A 92 12.47 -15.97 28.69
C PHE A 92 12.38 -14.46 28.99
N ALA A 93 13.36 -13.69 28.54
CA ALA A 93 13.45 -12.25 28.74
C ALA A 93 13.46 -11.43 27.44
N GLY A 94 12.94 -12.03 26.36
CA GLY A 94 12.85 -11.40 25.04
C GLY A 94 13.99 -11.76 24.10
N ALA A 95 13.86 -11.37 22.83
CA ALA A 95 14.89 -11.57 21.82
C ALA A 95 15.01 -10.34 20.93
N TRP A 96 16.21 -10.12 20.37
CA TRP A 96 16.46 -9.01 19.47
C TRP A 96 17.54 -9.38 18.45
N VAL A 97 17.49 -8.71 17.31
CA VAL A 97 18.47 -8.90 16.23
C VAL A 97 19.48 -7.77 16.27
N ASP A 98 20.77 -8.11 16.19
CA ASP A 98 21.77 -7.14 15.72
C ASP A 98 21.73 -7.15 14.18
N PRO A 99 21.16 -6.09 13.56
CA PRO A 99 21.04 -6.04 12.12
C PRO A 99 22.42 -6.18 11.48
N THR A 100 23.40 -5.38 11.91
CA THR A 100 24.72 -5.29 11.26
C THR A 100 25.48 -6.62 11.22
N LYS A 101 25.23 -7.50 12.19
CA LYS A 101 25.94 -8.79 12.32
C LYS A 101 25.11 -10.00 11.89
N ASN A 102 23.81 -9.84 11.60
CA ASN A 102 22.87 -10.96 11.42
C ASN A 102 22.97 -11.95 12.60
N VAL A 103 22.86 -11.43 13.82
CA VAL A 103 22.91 -12.24 15.05
C VAL A 103 21.60 -12.07 15.82
N LEU A 104 21.01 -13.18 16.24
CA LEU A 104 19.87 -13.21 17.16
C LEU A 104 20.41 -13.32 18.58
N TYR A 105 20.07 -12.35 19.43
CA TYR A 105 20.29 -12.37 20.86
C TYR A 105 18.99 -12.75 21.57
N VAL A 106 19.10 -13.50 22.66
CA VAL A 106 17.96 -13.93 23.48
C VAL A 106 18.30 -13.70 24.95
N GLY A 107 17.49 -12.87 25.60
CA GLY A 107 17.52 -12.63 27.03
C GLY A 107 17.01 -13.84 27.80
N VAL A 108 17.71 -14.23 28.85
CA VAL A 108 17.28 -15.26 29.80
C VAL A 108 17.53 -14.82 31.24
N ALA A 109 16.56 -15.06 32.12
CA ALA A 109 16.69 -14.78 33.56
C ALA A 109 17.29 -15.97 34.35
N ASP A 110 17.64 -17.05 33.66
CA ASP A 110 18.28 -18.24 34.23
C ASP A 110 19.51 -18.63 33.40
N ASP A 111 20.69 -18.62 34.02
CA ASP A 111 21.95 -19.05 33.39
C ASP A 111 21.86 -20.45 32.77
N ALA A 112 21.08 -21.35 33.38
CA ALA A 112 20.90 -22.72 32.87
C ALA A 112 20.16 -22.76 31.52
N ALA A 113 19.37 -21.74 31.20
CA ALA A 113 18.67 -21.60 29.93
C ALA A 113 19.59 -21.20 28.77
N ALA A 114 20.77 -20.64 29.04
CA ALA A 114 21.70 -20.16 28.02
C ALA A 114 22.14 -21.27 27.04
N ALA A 115 22.28 -22.51 27.54
CA ALA A 115 22.64 -23.66 26.72
C ALA A 115 21.58 -23.99 25.65
N ALA A 116 20.29 -23.84 25.98
CA ALA A 116 19.21 -24.09 25.05
C ALA A 116 19.17 -23.05 23.92
N VAL A 117 19.45 -21.78 24.25
CA VAL A 117 19.56 -20.67 23.28
C VAL A 117 20.72 -20.92 22.31
N GLN A 118 21.90 -21.26 22.82
CA GLN A 118 23.08 -21.53 22.01
C GLN A 118 22.88 -22.73 21.08
N ALA A 119 22.23 -23.80 21.56
CA ALA A 119 21.89 -24.97 20.75
C ALA A 119 20.93 -24.65 19.59
N ALA A 120 20.10 -23.60 19.72
CA ALA A 120 19.22 -23.13 18.66
C ALA A 120 19.90 -22.19 17.65
N GLY A 121 21.18 -21.84 17.87
CA GLY A 121 21.96 -20.97 16.99
C GLY A 121 21.85 -19.47 17.31
N ALA A 122 21.36 -19.11 18.50
CA ALA A 122 21.28 -17.74 19.00
C ALA A 122 22.33 -17.46 20.10
N LYS A 123 22.55 -16.18 20.43
CA LYS A 123 23.42 -15.77 21.55
C LYS A 123 22.59 -15.49 22.80
N ALA A 124 22.85 -16.23 23.86
CA ALA A 124 22.23 -15.96 25.16
C ALA A 124 22.80 -14.69 25.80
N VAL A 125 21.92 -13.90 26.41
CA VAL A 125 22.26 -12.77 27.28
C VAL A 125 21.52 -12.99 28.59
N VAL A 126 22.26 -13.04 29.69
CA VAL A 126 21.68 -13.24 31.01
C VAL A 126 21.28 -11.87 31.55
N VAL A 127 20.06 -11.76 32.04
CA VAL A 127 19.46 -10.50 32.49
C VAL A 127 18.66 -10.73 33.78
N ASP A 128 18.27 -9.65 34.45
CA ASP A 128 17.65 -9.73 35.78
C ASP A 128 16.13 -9.95 35.69
N ASP A 129 15.46 -9.21 34.78
CA ASP A 129 14.01 -9.22 34.66
C ASP A 129 13.53 -10.14 33.52
N THR A 130 12.49 -10.92 33.78
CA THR A 130 11.82 -11.72 32.76
C THR A 130 10.96 -10.84 31.84
N LEU A 131 10.62 -11.33 30.65
CA LEU A 131 9.75 -10.61 29.72
C LEU A 131 8.36 -10.38 30.35
N ALA A 132 7.88 -11.35 31.13
CA ALA A 132 6.59 -11.28 31.80
C ALA A 132 6.54 -10.17 32.87
N GLU A 133 7.64 -9.96 33.61
CA GLU A 133 7.76 -8.86 34.59
C GLU A 133 7.75 -7.51 33.89
N LEU A 134 8.59 -7.34 32.85
CA LEU A 134 8.67 -6.11 32.06
C LEU A 134 7.32 -5.75 31.42
N GLN A 135 6.62 -6.73 30.82
CA GLN A 135 5.28 -6.55 30.26
C GLN A 135 4.24 -6.24 31.33
N GLY A 136 4.35 -6.84 32.52
CA GLY A 136 3.49 -6.53 33.66
C GLY A 136 3.60 -5.06 34.09
N TRP A 137 4.82 -4.52 34.12
CA TRP A 137 5.04 -3.10 34.42
C TRP A 137 4.57 -2.17 33.31
N GLN A 138 4.78 -2.52 32.03
CA GLN A 138 4.22 -1.76 30.91
C GLN A 138 2.67 -1.71 30.99
N ALA A 139 2.03 -2.83 31.32
CA ALA A 139 0.57 -2.87 31.49
C ALA A 139 0.06 -1.96 32.62
N SER A 140 0.84 -1.82 33.71
CA SER A 140 0.52 -0.85 34.77
C SER A 140 0.62 0.60 34.31
N LEU A 141 1.61 0.94 33.45
CA LEU A 141 1.70 2.26 32.82
C LEU A 141 0.54 2.50 31.85
N ASP A 142 0.17 1.50 31.04
CA ASP A 142 -0.99 1.57 30.14
C ASP A 142 -2.29 1.86 30.90
N ALA A 143 -2.48 1.22 32.06
CA ALA A 143 -3.64 1.48 32.93
C ALA A 143 -3.63 2.89 33.53
N ALA A 144 -2.46 3.50 33.72
CA ALA A 144 -2.29 4.87 34.21
C ALA A 144 -2.33 5.93 33.10
N SER A 145 -2.42 5.53 31.83
CA SER A 145 -2.35 6.43 30.66
C SER A 145 -3.35 7.61 30.65
N PRO A 146 -4.58 7.52 31.19
CA PRO A 146 -5.50 8.67 31.21
C PRO A 146 -4.98 9.86 32.04
N ASP A 147 -4.07 9.60 32.98
CA ASP A 147 -3.43 10.59 33.83
C ASP A 147 -2.01 10.96 33.33
N ALA A 148 -1.57 10.40 32.20
CA ALA A 148 -0.24 10.65 31.67
C ALA A 148 -0.10 12.12 31.24
N PRO A 149 0.97 12.81 31.66
CA PRO A 149 1.21 14.18 31.26
C PRO A 149 1.56 14.23 29.77
N ASP A 150 1.17 15.31 29.09
CA ASP A 150 1.50 15.51 27.67
C ASP A 150 3.01 15.32 27.41
N GLN A 151 3.87 15.69 28.36
CA GLN A 151 5.33 15.60 28.27
C GLN A 151 5.87 14.16 28.21
N VAL A 152 5.04 13.13 28.40
CA VAL A 152 5.41 11.71 28.29
C VAL A 152 4.72 11.11 27.06
N PRO A 153 5.32 11.21 25.85
CA PRO A 153 4.69 10.77 24.61
C PRO A 153 4.63 9.25 24.42
N SER A 154 5.45 8.47 25.16
CA SER A 154 5.54 7.02 24.99
C SER A 154 6.20 6.31 26.17
N TRP A 155 5.89 5.03 26.34
CA TRP A 155 6.62 4.06 27.17
C TRP A 155 6.58 2.67 26.52
N TYR A 156 7.62 1.87 26.71
CA TYR A 156 7.73 0.54 26.08
C TYR A 156 8.73 -0.36 26.81
N VAL A 157 8.59 -1.68 26.63
CA VAL A 157 9.61 -2.67 27.04
C VAL A 157 10.77 -2.66 26.04
N ASP A 158 11.98 -2.43 26.53
CA ASP A 158 13.23 -2.63 25.79
C ASP A 158 13.94 -3.89 26.30
N VAL A 159 13.82 -4.97 25.53
CA VAL A 159 14.42 -6.28 25.85
C VAL A 159 15.95 -6.26 25.73
N ALA A 160 16.54 -5.33 24.96
CA ALA A 160 17.98 -5.27 24.78
C ALA A 160 18.68 -4.62 25.98
N THR A 161 18.01 -3.67 26.64
CA THR A 161 18.47 -3.05 27.90
C THR A 161 17.82 -3.66 29.14
N ASN A 162 16.90 -4.62 28.97
CA ASN A 162 16.14 -5.28 30.03
C ASN A 162 15.41 -4.30 30.95
N SER A 163 14.71 -3.32 30.37
CA SER A 163 14.03 -2.26 31.13
C SER A 163 12.74 -1.80 30.46
N VAL A 164 11.88 -1.11 31.21
CA VAL A 164 10.78 -0.31 30.68
C VAL A 164 11.29 1.11 30.42
N VAL A 165 11.33 1.53 29.16
CA VAL A 165 11.76 2.89 28.78
C VAL A 165 10.56 3.81 28.79
N VAL A 166 10.69 4.98 29.41
CA VAL A 166 9.71 6.07 29.41
C VAL A 166 10.33 7.27 28.71
N SER A 167 9.77 7.67 27.58
CA SER A 167 10.27 8.81 26.82
C SER A 167 9.70 10.10 27.42
N VAL A 168 10.56 11.09 27.65
CA VAL A 168 10.21 12.33 28.39
C VAL A 168 10.68 13.55 27.61
N ARG A 169 9.75 14.48 27.36
CA ARG A 169 10.05 15.80 26.80
C ARG A 169 10.55 16.73 27.90
N ALA A 170 11.36 17.71 27.50
CA ALA A 170 11.97 18.67 28.43
C ALA A 170 10.93 19.30 29.38
N GLY A 171 11.21 19.27 30.68
CA GLY A 171 10.33 19.77 31.74
C GLY A 171 9.26 18.77 32.22
N GLY A 172 9.24 17.56 31.67
CA GLY A 172 8.33 16.46 32.05
C GLY A 172 8.88 15.49 33.09
N GLU A 173 10.13 15.64 33.52
CA GLU A 173 10.89 14.63 34.29
C GLU A 173 10.21 14.28 35.61
N ALA A 174 9.78 15.29 36.38
CA ALA A 174 9.09 15.08 37.64
C ALA A 174 7.71 14.40 37.45
N ALA A 175 7.02 14.71 36.35
CA ALA A 175 5.72 14.12 36.06
C ALA A 175 5.85 12.67 35.57
N ALA A 176 6.88 12.38 34.78
CA ALA A 176 7.23 11.02 34.37
C ALA A 176 7.59 10.15 35.57
N GLN A 177 8.41 10.65 36.49
CA GLN A 177 8.74 9.96 37.75
C GLN A 177 7.47 9.64 38.56
N ALA A 178 6.57 10.61 38.72
CA ALA A 178 5.32 10.40 39.47
C ALA A 178 4.36 9.41 38.79
N LEU A 179 4.39 9.30 37.45
CA LEU A 179 3.62 8.30 36.70
C LEU A 179 4.18 6.90 36.94
N VAL A 180 5.50 6.74 36.84
CA VAL A 180 6.22 5.47 37.04
C VAL A 180 6.05 4.94 38.47
N GLU A 181 6.21 5.79 39.48
CA GLU A 181 6.03 5.42 40.89
C GLU A 181 4.59 4.94 41.17
N ARG A 182 3.60 5.60 40.55
CA ARG A 182 2.19 5.22 40.67
C ARG A 182 1.86 3.92 39.96
N ALA A 183 2.48 3.68 38.81
CA ALA A 183 2.37 2.42 38.08
C ALA A 183 3.13 1.28 38.78
N GLY A 184 3.97 1.58 39.79
CA GLY A 184 4.66 0.58 40.58
C GLY A 184 5.83 -0.08 39.83
N VAL A 185 6.42 0.60 38.86
CA VAL A 185 7.59 0.08 38.14
C VAL A 185 8.84 0.25 39.02
N PRO A 186 9.65 -0.81 39.25
CA PRO A 186 10.86 -0.72 40.05
C PRO A 186 11.89 0.26 39.43
N ALA A 187 12.57 1.02 40.29
CA ALA A 187 13.60 1.97 39.85
C ALA A 187 14.78 1.32 39.11
N GLY A 188 15.06 0.04 39.37
CA GLY A 188 16.10 -0.73 38.66
C GLY A 188 15.68 -1.22 37.28
N SER A 189 14.38 -1.20 36.98
CA SER A 189 13.77 -1.78 35.78
C SER A 189 13.10 -0.72 34.89
N VAL A 190 13.36 0.56 35.15
CA VAL A 190 12.87 1.70 34.37
C VAL A 190 14.03 2.57 33.90
N SER A 191 13.95 3.04 32.66
CA SER A 191 14.87 4.02 32.09
C SER A 191 14.08 5.22 31.57
N PHE A 192 14.58 6.43 31.81
CA PHE A 192 13.99 7.64 31.25
C PHE A 192 14.83 8.12 30.06
N GLU A 193 14.19 8.31 28.91
CA GLU A 193 14.84 8.76 27.68
C GLU A 193 14.37 10.16 27.32
N ALA A 194 15.29 11.12 27.20
CA ALA A 194 14.94 12.46 26.74
C ALA A 194 14.54 12.43 25.26
N THR A 195 13.34 12.93 24.93
CA THR A 195 12.82 12.91 23.55
C THR A 195 12.31 14.27 23.10
N GLN A 196 12.30 14.48 21.79
CA GLN A 196 11.60 15.59 21.13
C GLN A 196 10.38 15.09 20.35
N GLU A 197 10.04 13.80 20.46
CA GLU A 197 8.94 13.20 19.71
C GLU A 197 7.57 13.75 20.12
N THR A 198 6.73 13.97 19.11
CA THR A 198 5.32 14.33 19.28
C THR A 198 4.48 13.45 18.34
N PRO A 199 4.20 12.19 18.71
CA PRO A 199 3.48 11.27 17.83
C PRO A 199 2.11 11.82 17.41
N GLN A 200 1.77 11.65 16.13
CA GLN A 200 0.50 12.05 15.54
C GLN A 200 -0.02 10.93 14.63
N THR A 201 -1.33 10.77 14.54
CA THR A 201 -1.93 9.82 13.60
C THR A 201 -1.80 10.31 12.16
N TYR A 202 -1.50 9.39 11.24
CA TYR A 202 -1.46 9.72 9.82
C TYR A 202 -2.87 9.80 9.22
N ILE A 203 -3.11 10.77 8.33
CA ILE A 203 -4.39 10.91 7.62
C ILE A 203 -4.18 11.25 6.14
N ASP A 204 -4.90 10.54 5.27
CA ASP A 204 -4.95 10.87 3.83
C ASP A 204 -5.81 12.11 3.58
N ILE A 205 -5.27 13.08 2.87
CA ILE A 205 -6.02 14.21 2.31
C ILE A 205 -6.55 13.78 0.94
N VAL A 206 -7.85 13.51 0.87
CA VAL A 206 -8.55 13.05 -0.34
C VAL A 206 -9.62 14.06 -0.71
N GLY A 207 -9.74 14.41 -1.99
CA GLY A 207 -10.79 15.30 -2.49
C GLY A 207 -12.19 14.79 -2.13
N GLY A 208 -13.08 15.69 -1.73
CA GLY A 208 -14.45 15.40 -1.29
C GLY A 208 -14.61 15.16 0.21
N ASN A 209 -13.56 14.72 0.92
CA ASN A 209 -13.65 14.46 2.36
C ASN A 209 -13.91 15.74 3.18
N ALA A 210 -14.56 15.59 4.33
CA ALA A 210 -14.77 16.70 5.27
C ALA A 210 -13.43 17.21 5.83
N TYR A 211 -13.39 18.50 6.14
CA TYR A 211 -12.45 19.10 7.08
C TYR A 211 -13.16 20.17 7.89
N TYR A 212 -12.62 20.48 9.07
CA TYR A 212 -13.25 21.38 10.02
C TYR A 212 -12.37 22.61 10.23
N ILE A 213 -12.99 23.78 10.39
CA ILE A 213 -12.33 25.08 10.57
C ILE A 213 -12.63 25.61 11.98
N GLY A 214 -11.58 25.98 12.71
CA GLY A 214 -11.69 26.56 14.05
C GLY A 214 -12.53 25.67 14.99
N SER A 215 -13.59 26.24 15.56
CA SER A 215 -14.43 25.55 16.56
C SER A 215 -15.64 24.79 15.98
N GLY A 216 -15.79 24.66 14.64
CA GLY A 216 -16.82 23.74 14.11
C GLY A 216 -17.38 23.95 12.70
N SER A 217 -16.93 24.92 11.91
CA SER A 217 -17.42 25.04 10.51
C SER A 217 -16.90 23.86 9.69
N ARG A 218 -17.77 23.24 8.87
CA ARG A 218 -17.40 22.11 8.00
C ARG A 218 -17.39 22.53 6.53
N CYS A 219 -16.30 22.22 5.85
CA CYS A 219 -16.21 22.25 4.39
C CYS A 219 -15.65 20.92 3.88
N SER A 220 -15.51 20.81 2.57
CA SER A 220 -14.96 19.63 1.90
C SER A 220 -13.64 19.97 1.22
N VAL A 221 -12.69 19.04 1.27
CA VAL A 221 -11.42 19.13 0.55
C VAL A 221 -11.70 19.19 -0.96
N GLY A 222 -11.09 20.13 -1.67
CA GLY A 222 -11.21 20.24 -3.12
C GLY A 222 -10.30 19.25 -3.83
N PHE A 223 -9.02 19.57 -3.93
CA PHE A 223 -8.02 18.66 -4.49
C PHE A 223 -6.74 18.72 -3.66
N ALA A 224 -6.10 17.56 -3.49
CA ALA A 224 -4.78 17.49 -2.91
C ALA A 224 -3.77 18.22 -3.81
N VAL A 225 -2.91 19.02 -3.19
CA VAL A 225 -1.76 19.65 -3.82
C VAL A 225 -0.51 19.31 -3.03
N THR A 226 0.66 19.55 -3.61
CA THR A 226 1.92 19.39 -2.87
C THR A 226 1.88 20.25 -1.61
N GLY A 227 2.00 19.61 -0.43
CA GLY A 227 1.98 20.28 0.87
C GLY A 227 0.59 20.63 1.43
N GLY A 228 -0.51 20.19 0.83
CA GLY A 228 -1.84 20.47 1.38
C GLY A 228 -3.01 20.18 0.44
N PHE A 229 -4.01 21.07 0.45
CA PHE A 229 -5.18 20.98 -0.44
C PHE A 229 -5.78 22.34 -0.78
N VAL A 230 -6.43 22.42 -1.93
CA VAL A 230 -7.25 23.57 -2.33
C VAL A 230 -8.69 23.41 -1.84
N THR A 231 -9.37 24.52 -1.57
CA THR A 231 -10.75 24.60 -1.09
C THR A 231 -11.37 25.95 -1.48
N ALA A 232 -12.60 26.23 -1.04
CA ALA A 232 -13.26 27.51 -1.27
C ALA A 232 -12.78 28.60 -0.29
N GLY A 233 -12.73 29.84 -0.76
CA GLY A 233 -12.28 31.00 0.02
C GLY A 233 -13.23 31.34 1.16
N HIS A 234 -14.53 31.21 0.93
CA HIS A 234 -15.54 31.49 1.95
C HIS A 234 -15.50 30.52 3.16
N CYS A 235 -14.80 29.38 3.06
CA CYS A 235 -14.68 28.42 4.15
C CYS A 235 -13.79 28.91 5.31
N GLY A 236 -12.85 29.82 5.03
CA GLY A 236 -11.90 30.27 6.05
C GLY A 236 -11.00 31.40 5.57
N ARG A 237 -10.55 32.23 6.51
CA ARG A 237 -9.60 33.32 6.25
C ARG A 237 -8.16 32.81 6.38
N SER A 238 -7.21 33.51 5.75
CA SER A 238 -5.78 33.24 5.96
C SER A 238 -5.43 33.24 7.46
N GLY A 239 -4.69 32.22 7.90
CA GLY A 239 -4.33 31.99 9.29
C GLY A 239 -5.32 31.13 10.09
N ALA A 240 -6.53 30.85 9.58
CA ALA A 240 -7.45 29.93 10.24
C ALA A 240 -6.88 28.51 10.29
N THR A 241 -7.06 27.82 11.42
CA THR A 241 -6.63 26.44 11.61
C THR A 241 -7.71 25.45 11.21
N THR A 242 -7.28 24.24 10.85
CA THR A 242 -8.15 23.14 10.44
C THR A 242 -7.86 21.87 11.22
N THR A 243 -8.87 20.99 11.30
CA THR A 243 -8.74 19.64 11.84
C THR A 243 -9.38 18.62 10.88
N SER A 244 -8.80 17.41 10.89
CA SER A 244 -9.20 16.26 10.06
C SER A 244 -9.38 16.59 8.58
N PRO A 245 -8.32 16.96 7.83
CA PRO A 245 -6.90 17.02 8.19
C PRO A 245 -6.49 18.28 8.99
N SER A 246 -5.41 18.18 9.75
CA SER A 246 -4.83 19.33 10.45
C SER A 246 -3.99 20.21 9.52
N GLY A 247 -4.08 21.53 9.71
CA GLY A 247 -3.40 22.49 8.83
C GLY A 247 -3.82 23.93 9.05
N THR A 248 -3.35 24.83 8.19
CA THR A 248 -3.62 26.27 8.25
C THR A 248 -3.93 26.84 6.87
N PHE A 249 -4.95 27.69 6.77
CA PHE A 249 -5.24 28.46 5.56
C PHE A 249 -4.06 29.38 5.23
N ALA A 250 -3.29 29.03 4.21
CA ALA A 250 -2.10 29.78 3.79
C ALA A 250 -2.42 30.88 2.77
N GLY A 251 -3.60 30.80 2.14
CA GLY A 251 -4.17 31.87 1.33
C GLY A 251 -5.68 31.68 1.20
N SER A 252 -6.42 32.78 1.18
CA SER A 252 -7.87 32.80 0.95
C SER A 252 -8.28 34.10 0.26
N SER A 253 -9.17 34.01 -0.73
CA SER A 253 -9.75 35.14 -1.46
C SER A 253 -11.25 34.93 -1.64
N PHE A 254 -12.05 35.80 -1.00
CA PHE A 254 -13.49 35.87 -1.11
C PHE A 254 -14.02 37.20 -0.49
N PRO A 255 -14.92 37.95 -1.15
CA PRO A 255 -15.49 37.76 -2.49
C PRO A 255 -14.53 38.19 -3.62
N GLY A 256 -15.04 38.35 -4.85
CA GLY A 256 -14.27 38.60 -6.07
C GLY A 256 -13.93 37.28 -6.76
N ASN A 257 -13.19 36.45 -6.04
CA ASN A 257 -12.96 35.03 -6.31
C ASN A 257 -13.56 34.20 -5.17
N ASP A 258 -13.50 32.87 -5.27
CA ASP A 258 -13.85 32.00 -4.14
C ASP A 258 -12.90 30.80 -4.03
N TYR A 259 -11.63 31.08 -3.75
CA TYR A 259 -10.60 30.06 -3.54
C TYR A 259 -9.79 30.27 -2.27
N ALA A 260 -9.31 29.15 -1.74
CA ALA A 260 -8.30 29.09 -0.71
C ALA A 260 -7.42 27.86 -0.91
N TRP A 261 -6.30 27.83 -0.19
CA TRP A 261 -5.59 26.58 0.04
C TRP A 261 -5.14 26.48 1.51
N VAL A 262 -5.14 25.26 1.99
CA VAL A 262 -4.74 24.90 3.35
C VAL A 262 -3.40 24.17 3.24
N ARG A 263 -2.39 24.70 3.92
CA ARG A 263 -1.13 24.02 4.14
C ARG A 263 -1.34 22.96 5.21
N ALA A 264 -1.07 21.71 4.87
CA ALA A 264 -1.19 20.60 5.78
C ALA A 264 -0.11 20.65 6.86
N ALA A 265 -0.46 20.25 8.09
CA ALA A 265 0.53 19.96 9.13
C ALA A 265 1.21 18.61 8.88
N SER A 266 2.31 18.34 9.59
CA SER A 266 2.92 17.01 9.64
C SER A 266 1.88 15.93 9.95
N GLY A 267 2.08 14.72 9.41
CA GLY A 267 1.16 13.61 9.60
C GLY A 267 -0.03 13.58 8.62
N ASN A 268 -0.24 14.60 7.79
CA ASN A 268 -1.32 14.60 6.81
C ASN A 268 -0.73 14.40 5.39
N THR A 269 -1.15 13.36 4.69
CA THR A 269 -0.59 12.93 3.40
C THR A 269 -1.50 13.31 2.24
N PRO A 270 -1.10 14.23 1.35
CA PRO A 270 -1.84 14.53 0.12
C PRO A 270 -1.92 13.32 -0.81
N VAL A 271 -3.14 12.92 -1.20
CA VAL A 271 -3.37 11.81 -2.14
C VAL A 271 -4.06 12.34 -3.40
N GLY A 272 -3.52 12.02 -4.57
CA GLY A 272 -4.07 12.42 -5.87
C GLY A 272 -5.34 11.67 -6.26
N ALA A 273 -6.39 11.76 -5.43
CA ALA A 273 -7.65 11.07 -5.60
C ALA A 273 -8.83 11.87 -5.03
N VAL A 274 -10.04 11.55 -5.49
CA VAL A 274 -11.32 12.08 -5.03
C VAL A 274 -12.21 10.94 -4.53
N ASN A 275 -12.84 11.09 -3.38
CA ASN A 275 -13.73 10.11 -2.79
C ASN A 275 -15.05 10.01 -3.57
N ARG A 276 -15.48 8.79 -3.93
CA ARG A 276 -16.76 8.53 -4.60
C ARG A 276 -17.92 8.25 -3.66
N TYR A 277 -17.66 8.19 -2.35
CA TYR A 277 -18.66 7.91 -1.31
C TYR A 277 -19.35 6.53 -1.44
N ASP A 278 -18.81 5.63 -2.25
CA ASP A 278 -19.25 4.24 -2.43
C ASP A 278 -18.21 3.22 -1.93
N GLY A 279 -17.21 3.69 -1.16
CA GLY A 279 -16.06 2.90 -0.73
C GLY A 279 -14.87 2.94 -1.69
N SER A 280 -15.01 3.58 -2.86
CA SER A 280 -13.94 3.74 -3.85
C SER A 280 -13.51 5.20 -4.06
N ARG A 281 -12.41 5.40 -4.81
CA ARG A 281 -11.83 6.71 -5.14
C ARG A 281 -11.66 6.84 -6.67
N VAL A 282 -11.79 8.05 -7.21
CA VAL A 282 -11.33 8.39 -8.57
C VAL A 282 -9.93 8.97 -8.49
N THR A 283 -9.01 8.43 -9.29
CA THR A 283 -7.66 8.99 -9.45
C THR A 283 -7.70 10.33 -10.18
N VAL A 284 -6.94 11.30 -9.67
CA VAL A 284 -6.70 12.58 -10.33
C VAL A 284 -5.43 12.47 -11.17
N ALA A 285 -5.55 12.69 -12.48
CA ALA A 285 -4.45 12.58 -13.44
C ALA A 285 -3.97 13.95 -13.96
N GLY A 286 -4.72 15.02 -13.72
CA GLY A 286 -4.41 16.36 -14.20
C GLY A 286 -5.57 17.32 -13.99
N SER A 287 -5.51 18.49 -14.63
CA SER A 287 -6.52 19.56 -14.55
C SER A 287 -6.87 20.16 -15.91
N THR A 288 -6.90 19.33 -16.96
CA THR A 288 -7.32 19.80 -18.29
C THR A 288 -8.80 20.23 -18.26
N ASP A 289 -9.09 21.44 -18.72
CA ASP A 289 -10.44 21.99 -18.71
C ASP A 289 -11.38 21.24 -19.65
N ALA A 290 -12.52 20.80 -19.11
CA ALA A 290 -13.60 20.20 -19.88
C ALA A 290 -14.49 21.26 -20.55
N ALA A 291 -14.96 20.98 -21.76
CA ALA A 291 -15.83 21.88 -22.52
C ALA A 291 -17.22 22.05 -21.89
N VAL A 292 -17.94 23.12 -22.27
CA VAL A 292 -19.37 23.26 -21.96
C VAL A 292 -20.13 22.07 -22.57
N GLY A 293 -21.08 21.51 -21.80
CA GLY A 293 -21.79 20.28 -22.12
C GLY A 293 -21.11 19.00 -21.63
N ALA A 294 -19.85 19.07 -21.18
CA ALA A 294 -19.14 17.89 -20.66
C ALA A 294 -19.80 17.38 -19.36
N ALA A 295 -19.83 16.05 -19.22
CA ALA A 295 -20.23 15.38 -18.00
C ALA A 295 -19.19 15.62 -16.89
N VAL A 296 -19.68 15.98 -15.71
CA VAL A 296 -18.86 16.25 -14.52
C VAL A 296 -19.51 15.66 -13.30
N CYS A 297 -18.69 15.27 -12.33
CA CYS A 297 -19.14 14.81 -11.03
C CYS A 297 -18.51 15.65 -9.94
N ARG A 298 -19.29 15.97 -8.91
CA ARG A 298 -18.82 16.57 -7.68
C ARG A 298 -18.63 15.52 -6.60
N SER A 299 -17.77 15.85 -5.64
CA SER A 299 -17.68 15.16 -4.35
C SER A 299 -17.77 16.16 -3.20
N GLY A 300 -18.51 15.85 -2.15
CA GLY A 300 -18.63 16.70 -0.96
C GLY A 300 -19.14 15.94 0.26
N SER A 301 -18.79 16.46 1.44
CA SER A 301 -19.03 15.82 2.73
C SER A 301 -20.49 15.70 3.15
N THR A 302 -21.40 16.43 2.52
CA THR A 302 -22.82 16.42 2.86
C THR A 302 -23.60 15.50 1.93
N THR A 303 -23.44 15.69 0.62
CA THR A 303 -24.27 14.97 -0.38
C THR A 303 -23.52 13.89 -1.15
N GLY A 304 -22.23 13.70 -0.85
CA GLY A 304 -21.40 12.67 -1.45
C GLY A 304 -21.11 12.91 -2.93
N TRP A 305 -21.25 11.87 -3.74
CA TRP A 305 -20.98 11.91 -5.17
C TRP A 305 -22.24 12.22 -5.98
N ARG A 306 -22.21 13.31 -6.77
CA ARG A 306 -23.33 13.76 -7.61
C ARG A 306 -22.82 14.21 -8.97
N CYS A 307 -23.54 13.91 -10.05
CA CYS A 307 -23.08 14.22 -11.41
C CYS A 307 -24.09 15.06 -12.18
N GLY A 308 -23.61 15.66 -13.26
CA GLY A 308 -24.34 16.55 -14.14
C GLY A 308 -23.44 17.02 -15.27
N THR A 309 -23.66 18.24 -15.75
CA THR A 309 -23.00 18.81 -16.92
C THR A 309 -22.57 20.25 -16.68
N ILE A 310 -21.45 20.65 -17.29
CA ILE A 310 -21.05 22.05 -17.37
C ILE A 310 -22.03 22.78 -18.29
N GLN A 311 -22.68 23.83 -17.77
CA GLN A 311 -23.63 24.66 -18.51
C GLN A 311 -22.99 25.94 -19.05
N SER A 312 -22.05 26.52 -18.32
CA SER A 312 -21.24 27.65 -18.78
C SER A 312 -19.93 27.76 -18.01
N ARG A 313 -18.98 28.51 -18.55
CA ARG A 313 -17.75 28.94 -17.89
C ARG A 313 -17.68 30.46 -17.88
N GLY A 314 -16.97 31.04 -16.91
CA GLY A 314 -16.85 32.50 -16.78
C GLY A 314 -18.11 33.17 -16.20
N ALA A 315 -18.95 32.44 -15.47
CA ALA A 315 -20.15 33.00 -14.86
C ALA A 315 -19.82 33.92 -13.68
N SER A 316 -20.63 34.96 -13.49
CA SER A 316 -20.60 35.80 -12.29
C SER A 316 -21.85 35.59 -11.46
N VAL A 317 -21.68 35.52 -10.14
CA VAL A 317 -22.75 35.28 -9.15
C VAL A 317 -22.60 36.26 -8.01
N THR A 318 -23.70 36.88 -7.59
CA THR A 318 -23.72 37.79 -6.44
C THR A 318 -24.23 37.06 -5.20
N TYR A 319 -23.33 36.81 -4.26
CA TYR A 319 -23.65 36.33 -2.91
C TYR A 319 -23.90 37.53 -1.98
N ALA A 320 -24.41 37.26 -0.77
CA ALA A 320 -24.63 38.30 0.24
C ALA A 320 -23.34 39.05 0.62
N GLN A 321 -22.19 38.38 0.50
CA GLN A 321 -20.87 38.92 0.82
C GLN A 321 -20.25 39.71 -0.34
N GLY A 322 -20.74 39.55 -1.58
CA GLY A 322 -20.23 40.22 -2.79
C GLY A 322 -20.32 39.35 -4.04
N THR A 323 -19.98 39.94 -5.19
CA THR A 323 -19.94 39.24 -6.48
C THR A 323 -18.66 38.43 -6.62
N VAL A 324 -18.80 37.19 -7.08
CA VAL A 324 -17.71 36.31 -7.50
C VAL A 324 -17.82 36.08 -9.01
N SER A 325 -16.71 36.19 -9.74
CA SER A 325 -16.68 36.05 -11.21
C SER A 325 -15.82 34.87 -11.65
N GLY A 326 -15.88 34.51 -12.94
CA GLY A 326 -15.03 33.45 -13.50
C GLY A 326 -15.51 32.02 -13.23
N LEU A 327 -16.69 31.84 -12.63
CA LEU A 327 -17.14 30.53 -12.13
C LEU A 327 -17.58 29.58 -13.26
N ILE A 328 -17.45 28.28 -12.98
CA ILE A 328 -18.05 27.19 -13.76
C ILE A 328 -19.47 26.99 -13.26
N ARG A 329 -20.46 27.12 -14.13
CA ARG A 329 -21.88 26.86 -13.81
C ARG A 329 -22.26 25.45 -14.23
N THR A 330 -22.94 24.70 -13.36
CA THR A 330 -23.42 23.35 -13.65
C THR A 330 -24.84 23.13 -13.13
N ASN A 331 -25.48 22.05 -13.59
CA ASN A 331 -26.73 21.52 -12.99
C ASN A 331 -26.49 20.43 -11.93
N VAL A 332 -25.26 20.27 -11.45
CA VAL A 332 -24.95 19.34 -10.35
C VAL A 332 -25.53 19.93 -9.06
N CYS A 333 -26.28 19.15 -8.29
CA CYS A 333 -26.81 19.61 -7.00
C CYS A 333 -25.71 19.66 -5.92
N ALA A 334 -25.87 20.52 -4.91
CA ALA A 334 -25.00 20.60 -3.74
C ALA A 334 -25.76 21.22 -2.55
N GLU A 335 -25.28 20.97 -1.33
CA GLU A 335 -25.89 21.45 -0.08
C GLU A 335 -24.83 22.01 0.90
N PRO A 336 -25.21 22.74 1.96
CA PRO A 336 -24.26 23.26 2.95
C PRO A 336 -23.32 22.18 3.49
N GLY A 337 -22.01 22.46 3.47
CA GLY A 337 -20.94 21.52 3.81
C GLY A 337 -20.26 20.85 2.60
N ASP A 338 -20.87 20.88 1.41
CA ASP A 338 -20.21 20.48 0.15
C ASP A 338 -19.27 21.55 -0.40
N SER A 339 -19.33 22.77 0.15
CA SER A 339 -18.42 23.88 -0.13
C SER A 339 -16.95 23.45 -0.09
N GLY A 340 -16.17 23.92 -1.05
CA GLY A 340 -14.77 23.51 -1.25
C GLY A 340 -14.60 22.16 -1.97
N GLY A 341 -15.61 21.29 -1.98
CA GLY A 341 -15.53 19.95 -2.54
C GLY A 341 -15.24 19.92 -4.05
N SER A 342 -14.60 18.84 -4.50
CA SER A 342 -14.10 18.63 -5.87
C SER A 342 -15.21 18.65 -6.93
N LEU A 343 -14.91 19.18 -8.11
CA LEU A 343 -15.59 18.93 -9.38
C LEU A 343 -14.60 18.31 -10.36
N ILE A 344 -14.90 17.14 -10.90
CA ILE A 344 -14.00 16.35 -11.75
C ILE A 344 -14.70 15.87 -13.03
N ALA A 345 -13.98 15.89 -14.15
CA ALA A 345 -14.41 15.34 -15.44
C ALA A 345 -13.52 14.14 -15.78
N GLY A 346 -14.05 12.91 -15.65
CA GLY A 346 -13.21 11.71 -15.71
C GLY A 346 -12.14 11.75 -14.62
N THR A 347 -10.87 11.87 -15.02
CA THR A 347 -9.71 11.99 -14.11
C THR A 347 -9.13 13.42 -14.05
N GLN A 348 -9.80 14.41 -14.65
CA GLN A 348 -9.31 15.79 -14.75
C GLN A 348 -10.03 16.71 -13.77
N ALA A 349 -9.29 17.32 -12.86
CA ALA A 349 -9.78 18.31 -11.91
C ALA A 349 -10.32 19.55 -12.63
N GLN A 350 -11.53 20.00 -12.28
CA GLN A 350 -12.19 21.14 -12.92
C GLN A 350 -12.30 22.34 -11.97
N GLY A 351 -12.74 22.12 -10.73
CA GLY A 351 -12.94 23.22 -9.80
C GLY A 351 -13.34 22.79 -8.40
N VAL A 352 -13.44 23.76 -7.50
CA VAL A 352 -13.91 23.60 -6.12
C VAL A 352 -15.25 24.28 -5.94
N THR A 353 -16.09 23.75 -5.05
CA THR A 353 -17.46 24.23 -4.91
C THR A 353 -17.54 25.57 -4.23
N SER A 354 -18.09 26.57 -4.91
CA SER A 354 -18.27 27.92 -4.37
C SER A 354 -19.64 28.07 -3.70
N GLY A 355 -20.72 27.72 -4.42
CA GLY A 355 -22.06 27.82 -3.88
C GLY A 355 -23.11 27.57 -4.96
N GLY A 356 -24.39 27.66 -4.61
CA GLY A 356 -25.45 27.33 -5.55
C GLY A 356 -26.85 27.66 -5.03
N SER A 357 -27.85 27.17 -5.75
CA SER A 357 -29.26 27.26 -5.41
C SER A 357 -29.96 25.93 -5.67
N GLY A 358 -31.05 25.66 -4.94
CA GLY A 358 -31.73 24.36 -4.96
C GLY A 358 -31.17 23.39 -3.91
N ASN A 359 -31.33 22.09 -4.14
CA ASN A 359 -30.84 21.02 -3.26
C ASN A 359 -30.74 19.68 -4.03
N CYS A 360 -30.28 18.61 -3.39
CA CYS A 360 -30.15 17.30 -4.05
C CYS A 360 -31.44 16.48 -4.12
N SER A 361 -32.56 16.97 -3.57
CA SER A 361 -33.88 16.35 -3.72
C SER A 361 -34.67 16.90 -4.92
N SER A 362 -34.60 18.21 -5.19
CA SER A 362 -35.33 18.88 -6.28
C SER A 362 -34.44 19.32 -7.45
N GLY A 363 -33.13 19.11 -7.34
CA GLY A 363 -32.15 19.65 -8.28
C GLY A 363 -31.77 21.09 -7.95
N GLY A 364 -30.77 21.61 -8.67
CA GLY A 364 -30.20 22.92 -8.41
C GLY A 364 -29.18 23.37 -9.45
N THR A 365 -28.69 24.60 -9.28
CA THR A 365 -27.51 25.11 -10.00
C THR A 365 -26.38 25.26 -9.01
N THR A 366 -25.22 24.70 -9.31
CA THR A 366 -24.01 24.88 -8.48
C THR A 366 -22.90 25.50 -9.31
N TYR A 367 -22.20 26.43 -8.68
CA TYR A 367 -21.06 27.17 -9.20
C TYR A 367 -19.77 26.69 -8.55
N PHE A 368 -18.72 26.63 -9.36
CA PHE A 368 -17.42 26.14 -8.95
C PHE A 368 -16.34 27.11 -9.38
N GLN A 369 -15.40 27.38 -8.47
CA GLN A 369 -14.20 28.14 -8.75
C GLN A 369 -13.22 27.24 -9.54
N PRO A 370 -12.78 27.64 -10.76
CA PRO A 370 -11.84 26.84 -11.56
C PRO A 370 -10.56 26.49 -10.81
N VAL A 371 -10.15 25.21 -10.84
CA VAL A 371 -8.98 24.74 -10.09
C VAL A 371 -7.68 25.34 -10.62
N ASN A 372 -7.56 25.51 -11.94
CA ASN A 372 -6.36 26.07 -12.58
C ASN A 372 -6.06 27.50 -12.13
N GLU A 373 -7.10 28.29 -11.82
CA GLU A 373 -6.93 29.63 -11.27
C GLU A 373 -6.30 29.59 -9.87
N ILE A 374 -6.75 28.68 -9.00
CA ILE A 374 -6.21 28.49 -7.65
C ILE A 374 -4.75 28.06 -7.71
N LEU A 375 -4.46 27.08 -8.58
CA LEU A 375 -3.11 26.56 -8.78
C LEU A 375 -2.17 27.68 -9.24
N SER A 376 -2.60 28.49 -10.21
CA SER A 376 -1.82 29.61 -10.72
C SER A 376 -1.65 30.72 -9.67
N ALA A 377 -2.69 31.06 -8.92
CA ALA A 377 -2.66 32.17 -7.96
C ALA A 377 -1.69 31.92 -6.80
N TYR A 378 -1.53 30.66 -6.39
CA TYR A 378 -0.68 30.28 -5.26
C TYR A 378 0.57 29.48 -5.64
N GLY A 379 0.83 29.27 -6.94
CA GLY A 379 1.98 28.48 -7.42
C GLY A 379 1.94 27.02 -6.97
N LEU A 380 0.75 26.42 -6.90
CA LEU A 380 0.54 25.07 -6.38
C LEU A 380 0.63 24.02 -7.48
N THR A 381 1.16 22.85 -7.13
CA THR A 381 1.18 21.67 -8.00
C THR A 381 0.15 20.67 -7.52
N LEU A 382 -0.77 20.27 -8.41
CA LEU A 382 -1.78 19.25 -8.16
C LEU A 382 -1.13 17.90 -7.87
N THR A 383 -1.54 17.22 -6.80
CA THR A 383 -1.11 15.85 -6.53
C THR A 383 -1.87 14.91 -7.46
N THR A 384 -1.15 14.07 -8.21
CA THR A 384 -1.73 13.07 -9.12
C THR A 384 -1.41 11.66 -8.65
N GLY A 385 -2.28 10.69 -8.91
CA GLY A 385 -2.08 9.30 -8.51
C GLY A 385 -1.65 8.41 -9.68
N GLY A 386 -0.48 7.77 -9.61
CA GLY A 386 -0.09 6.61 -10.42
C GLY A 386 0.20 6.85 -11.91
N GLY A 387 1.39 6.44 -12.37
CA GLY A 387 1.83 6.54 -13.75
C GLY A 387 1.09 5.63 -14.73
N GLY A 388 0.83 6.17 -15.92
CA GLY A 388 0.82 5.47 -17.21
C GLY A 388 -0.17 4.31 -17.42
N THR A 389 -1.37 4.59 -17.94
CA THR A 389 -2.28 3.59 -18.52
C THR A 389 -2.02 3.33 -20.01
N THR A 390 -0.83 3.67 -20.53
CA THR A 390 -0.51 3.52 -21.95
C THR A 390 0.06 2.13 -22.22
N PRO A 391 -0.63 1.26 -22.98
CA PRO A 391 -0.06 -0.01 -23.44
C PRO A 391 1.23 0.26 -24.24
N PRO A 392 2.22 -0.64 -24.19
CA PRO A 392 3.39 -0.51 -25.03
C PRO A 392 2.97 -0.47 -26.51
N PRO A 393 3.64 0.32 -27.37
CA PRO A 393 3.39 0.27 -28.80
C PRO A 393 3.53 -1.17 -29.31
N THR A 394 2.63 -1.62 -30.18
CA THR A 394 2.70 -2.94 -30.82
C THR A 394 3.94 -3.10 -31.72
N THR A 395 4.69 -2.01 -31.94
CA THR A 395 5.97 -1.94 -32.66
C THR A 395 7.21 -2.13 -31.77
N ALA A 396 7.03 -2.32 -30.46
CA ALA A 396 8.12 -2.66 -29.55
C ALA A 396 8.68 -4.07 -29.86
N CYS A 397 9.97 -4.28 -29.61
CA CYS A 397 10.67 -5.55 -29.89
C CYS A 397 10.61 -6.02 -31.36
N THR A 398 10.66 -5.10 -32.33
CA THR A 398 10.80 -5.43 -33.76
C THR A 398 12.20 -5.99 -34.09
N GLY A 399 12.30 -6.83 -35.12
CA GLY A 399 13.58 -7.43 -35.56
C GLY A 399 13.99 -8.73 -34.82
N TYR A 400 13.04 -9.38 -34.14
CA TYR A 400 13.21 -10.71 -33.55
C TYR A 400 12.52 -11.77 -34.42
N GLY A 401 13.04 -13.00 -34.42
CA GLY A 401 12.54 -14.11 -35.27
C GLY A 401 11.13 -14.59 -34.93
N SER A 402 10.64 -14.30 -33.73
CA SER A 402 9.26 -14.57 -33.29
C SER A 402 8.80 -13.49 -32.31
N THR A 403 7.50 -13.20 -32.31
CA THR A 403 6.89 -12.22 -31.41
C THR A 403 5.67 -12.84 -30.73
N TYR A 404 5.59 -12.65 -29.42
CA TYR A 404 4.48 -13.06 -28.57
C TYR A 404 3.85 -11.83 -27.93
N GLN A 405 2.55 -11.90 -27.69
CA GLN A 405 1.81 -10.87 -26.97
C GLN A 405 0.96 -11.54 -25.90
N GLY A 406 0.75 -10.85 -24.80
CA GLY A 406 -0.09 -11.33 -23.71
C GLY A 406 -0.39 -10.22 -22.72
N SER A 407 -1.12 -10.56 -21.67
CA SER A 407 -1.32 -9.71 -20.49
C SER A 407 -1.04 -10.50 -19.23
N VAL A 408 -0.54 -9.82 -18.21
CA VAL A 408 -0.23 -10.43 -16.90
C VAL A 408 -0.72 -9.50 -15.80
N SER A 409 -1.35 -10.09 -14.79
CA SER A 409 -1.75 -9.39 -13.56
C SER A 409 -0.56 -9.24 -12.61
N SER A 410 -0.57 -8.22 -11.77
CA SER A 410 0.50 -7.96 -10.78
C SER A 410 0.78 -9.21 -9.94
N GLY A 411 2.05 -9.57 -9.82
CA GLY A 411 2.53 -10.75 -9.09
C GLY A 411 2.33 -12.09 -9.81
N ALA A 412 1.69 -12.12 -10.99
CA ALA A 412 1.54 -13.33 -11.79
C ALA A 412 2.65 -13.44 -12.84
N ALA A 413 2.89 -14.66 -13.31
CA ALA A 413 3.84 -14.95 -14.38
C ALA A 413 3.19 -15.82 -15.48
N VAL A 414 3.73 -15.72 -16.70
CA VAL A 414 3.28 -16.52 -17.84
C VAL A 414 4.48 -17.01 -18.64
N ALA A 415 4.46 -18.29 -18.99
CA ALA A 415 5.45 -18.87 -19.89
C ALA A 415 5.03 -18.71 -21.36
N GLN A 416 5.99 -18.45 -22.23
CA GLN A 416 5.84 -18.33 -23.68
C GLN A 416 6.75 -19.36 -24.39
N PRO A 417 6.27 -19.96 -25.49
CA PRO A 417 4.95 -19.75 -26.14
C PRO A 417 3.77 -20.41 -25.39
N SER A 418 2.76 -19.64 -24.98
CA SER A 418 1.47 -20.06 -24.36
C SER A 418 1.54 -21.25 -23.39
N GLY A 419 2.40 -21.19 -22.37
CA GLY A 419 2.60 -22.27 -21.39
C GLY A 419 3.48 -23.43 -21.87
N GLY A 420 3.89 -23.40 -23.14
CA GLY A 420 4.73 -24.39 -23.80
C GLY A 420 6.22 -24.04 -23.78
N SER A 421 6.93 -24.49 -24.81
CA SER A 421 8.38 -24.38 -24.92
C SER A 421 8.83 -24.36 -26.38
N VAL A 422 10.05 -23.88 -26.62
CA VAL A 422 10.72 -23.91 -27.90
C VAL A 422 11.85 -24.96 -27.87
N SER A 423 12.07 -25.64 -29.00
CA SER A 423 13.23 -26.52 -29.18
C SER A 423 14.32 -25.79 -29.94
N VAL A 424 15.49 -25.66 -29.31
CA VAL A 424 16.71 -25.12 -29.92
C VAL A 424 17.56 -26.30 -30.38
N THR A 425 17.76 -26.43 -31.70
CA THR A 425 18.39 -27.63 -32.29
C THR A 425 19.90 -27.52 -32.43
N ARG A 426 20.45 -26.30 -32.35
CA ARG A 426 21.88 -26.00 -32.47
C ARG A 426 22.30 -25.02 -31.37
N SER A 427 23.53 -25.17 -30.89
CA SER A 427 24.11 -24.19 -29.97
C SER A 427 24.30 -22.85 -30.68
N GLY A 428 24.04 -21.76 -29.98
CA GLY A 428 24.19 -20.41 -30.51
C GLY A 428 23.50 -19.36 -29.64
N THR A 429 23.43 -18.13 -30.14
CA THR A 429 22.87 -17.01 -29.40
C THR A 429 21.34 -17.00 -29.41
N ILE A 430 20.73 -17.04 -28.24
CA ILE A 430 19.33 -16.75 -27.98
C ILE A 430 19.21 -15.27 -27.58
N ARG A 431 18.34 -14.53 -28.26
CA ARG A 431 18.04 -13.12 -27.95
C ARG A 431 16.59 -12.94 -27.61
N LEU A 432 16.30 -12.24 -26.51
CA LEU A 432 14.95 -11.90 -26.08
C LEU A 432 14.81 -10.39 -25.84
N CYS A 433 13.62 -9.86 -26.07
CA CYS A 433 13.20 -8.50 -25.75
C CYS A 433 11.81 -8.53 -25.17
N LEU A 434 11.58 -7.84 -24.07
CA LEU A 434 10.27 -7.64 -23.46
C LEU A 434 9.96 -6.15 -23.43
N ALA A 435 8.72 -5.79 -23.72
CA ALA A 435 8.19 -4.45 -23.56
C ALA A 435 6.81 -4.49 -22.91
N GLY A 436 6.68 -3.85 -21.76
CA GLY A 436 5.46 -3.76 -20.95
C GLY A 436 4.93 -2.32 -20.80
N PRO A 437 3.83 -2.12 -20.04
CA PRO A 437 3.21 -0.81 -19.84
C PRO A 437 4.13 0.18 -19.12
N SER A 438 4.09 1.45 -19.52
CA SER A 438 4.83 2.51 -18.81
C SER A 438 4.41 2.60 -17.34
N GLY A 439 5.36 2.72 -16.40
CA GLY A 439 5.05 2.80 -14.97
C GLY A 439 4.77 1.45 -14.30
N SER A 440 5.11 0.34 -14.97
CA SER A 440 5.10 -1.02 -14.41
C SER A 440 6.51 -1.63 -14.38
N ASP A 441 6.67 -2.73 -13.65
CA ASP A 441 7.90 -3.53 -13.56
C ASP A 441 7.61 -4.93 -14.10
N PHE A 442 8.24 -5.29 -15.22
CA PHE A 442 8.03 -6.56 -15.91
C PHE A 442 9.39 -7.25 -16.06
N ASP A 443 9.53 -8.42 -15.42
CA ASP A 443 10.75 -9.22 -15.47
C ASP A 443 10.70 -10.26 -16.60
N LEU A 444 11.87 -10.59 -17.15
CA LEU A 444 12.03 -11.62 -18.17
C LEU A 444 13.01 -12.71 -17.72
N TYR A 445 12.61 -13.97 -17.84
CA TYR A 445 13.44 -15.13 -17.53
C TYR A 445 13.54 -16.07 -18.74
N LEU A 446 14.74 -16.56 -19.02
CA LEU A 446 14.99 -17.67 -19.95
C LEU A 446 15.23 -18.93 -19.13
N GLN A 447 14.40 -19.95 -19.35
CA GLN A 447 14.51 -21.21 -18.63
C GLN A 447 14.83 -22.35 -19.60
N LYS A 448 15.66 -23.30 -19.16
CA LYS A 448 16.02 -24.51 -19.90
C LYS A 448 15.51 -25.74 -19.13
N ARG A 449 14.99 -26.71 -19.88
CA ARG A 449 14.49 -27.97 -19.34
C ARG A 449 15.64 -28.96 -19.09
N SER A 450 15.64 -29.57 -17.90
CA SER A 450 16.50 -30.70 -17.54
C SER A 450 15.61 -31.83 -16.98
N GLY A 451 15.39 -32.89 -17.77
CA GLY A 451 14.40 -33.91 -17.43
C GLY A 451 12.98 -33.33 -17.32
N SER A 452 12.33 -33.46 -16.16
CA SER A 452 11.01 -32.88 -15.88
C SER A 452 11.07 -31.45 -15.30
N THR A 453 12.25 -30.95 -14.92
CA THR A 453 12.38 -29.66 -14.23
C THR A 453 12.81 -28.55 -15.17
N TRP A 454 12.38 -27.34 -14.84
CA TRP A 454 12.80 -26.11 -15.50
C TRP A 454 13.79 -25.38 -14.60
N SER A 455 14.85 -24.83 -15.20
CA SER A 455 15.87 -24.05 -14.50
C SER A 455 16.08 -22.73 -15.23
N THR A 456 16.15 -21.63 -14.49
CA THR A 456 16.52 -20.32 -15.06
C THR A 456 17.99 -20.34 -15.45
N VAL A 457 18.27 -20.10 -16.73
CA VAL A 457 19.63 -20.07 -17.30
C VAL A 457 20.08 -18.67 -17.68
N ALA A 458 19.15 -17.73 -17.80
CA ALA A 458 19.41 -16.29 -17.90
C ALA A 458 18.17 -15.51 -17.45
N GLN A 459 18.35 -14.27 -17.01
CA GLN A 459 17.24 -13.39 -16.61
C GLN A 459 17.62 -11.92 -16.81
N ALA A 460 16.60 -11.07 -16.98
CA ALA A 460 16.70 -9.62 -17.01
C ALA A 460 15.54 -9.08 -16.16
N THR A 461 15.90 -8.41 -15.06
CA THR A 461 14.98 -8.15 -13.95
C THR A 461 15.16 -6.74 -13.38
N THR A 462 15.38 -5.75 -14.26
CA THR A 462 15.49 -4.35 -13.84
C THR A 462 14.13 -3.82 -13.41
N SER A 463 14.05 -2.60 -12.87
CA SER A 463 12.77 -2.00 -12.49
C SER A 463 12.01 -1.37 -13.67
N SER A 464 12.34 -1.77 -14.89
CA SER A 464 11.82 -1.24 -16.14
C SER A 464 10.70 -2.14 -16.63
N PRO A 465 9.68 -1.63 -17.33
CA PRO A 465 8.74 -2.49 -18.05
C PRO A 465 9.37 -3.14 -19.28
N ASN A 466 10.58 -2.71 -19.69
CA ASN A 466 11.30 -3.22 -20.84
C ASN A 466 12.56 -3.96 -20.41
N GLU A 467 12.73 -5.19 -20.90
CA GLU A 467 13.85 -6.07 -20.56
C GLU A 467 14.50 -6.68 -21.80
N SER A 468 15.77 -7.07 -21.70
CA SER A 468 16.45 -7.76 -22.80
C SER A 468 17.43 -8.80 -22.30
N ILE A 469 17.49 -9.95 -22.99
CA ILE A 469 18.41 -11.03 -22.69
C ILE A 469 19.19 -11.38 -23.96
N THR A 470 20.50 -11.53 -23.84
CA THR A 470 21.34 -12.18 -24.84
C THR A 470 22.11 -13.30 -24.17
N TYR A 471 21.91 -14.53 -24.61
CA TYR A 471 22.45 -15.73 -23.96
C TYR A 471 22.97 -16.73 -25.00
N ASN A 472 24.19 -17.24 -24.81
CA ASN A 472 24.72 -18.31 -25.66
C ASN A 472 24.24 -19.67 -25.14
N GLY A 473 23.18 -20.19 -25.75
CA GLY A 473 22.55 -21.45 -25.39
C GLY A 473 23.11 -22.64 -26.14
N THR A 474 23.00 -23.81 -25.52
CA THR A 474 23.23 -25.11 -26.19
C THR A 474 21.93 -25.63 -26.81
N SER A 475 21.99 -26.67 -27.64
CA SER A 475 20.77 -27.39 -28.03
C SER A 475 19.97 -27.87 -26.80
N GLY A 476 18.64 -27.83 -26.89
CA GLY A 476 17.73 -28.26 -25.83
C GLY A 476 16.37 -27.58 -25.90
N THR A 477 15.55 -27.81 -24.88
CA THR A 477 14.20 -27.23 -24.78
C THR A 477 14.22 -26.03 -23.83
N TYR A 478 13.68 -24.90 -24.28
CA TYR A 478 13.68 -23.63 -23.58
C TYR A 478 12.25 -23.08 -23.44
N ARG A 479 12.01 -22.21 -22.46
CA ARG A 479 10.81 -21.36 -22.37
C ARG A 479 11.19 -19.96 -21.92
N TYR A 480 10.36 -18.99 -22.25
CA TYR A 480 10.51 -17.60 -21.85
C TYR A 480 9.44 -17.30 -20.81
N VAL A 481 9.79 -16.76 -19.66
CA VAL A 481 8.81 -16.43 -18.62
C VAL A 481 8.77 -14.93 -18.44
N VAL A 482 7.57 -14.36 -18.58
CA VAL A 482 7.29 -12.95 -18.32
C VAL A 482 6.56 -12.88 -16.98
N LEU A 483 7.09 -12.08 -16.06
CA LEU A 483 6.50 -11.84 -14.75
C LEU A 483 6.10 -10.35 -14.68
N ALA A 484 4.83 -10.06 -14.37
CA ALA A 484 4.44 -8.70 -14.00
C ALA A 484 4.80 -8.53 -12.52
N TYR A 485 6.03 -8.09 -12.29
CA TYR A 485 6.59 -7.96 -10.96
C TYR A 485 5.79 -6.95 -10.13
N SER A 486 5.53 -5.76 -10.68
CA SER A 486 4.58 -4.78 -10.14
C SER A 486 3.82 -4.06 -11.25
N GLY A 487 2.56 -3.70 -10.98
CA GLY A 487 1.66 -3.19 -12.01
C GLY A 487 1.03 -4.32 -12.83
N SER A 488 0.24 -3.99 -13.83
CA SER A 488 -0.48 -4.98 -14.66
C SER A 488 -0.67 -4.45 -16.06
N GLY A 489 -0.81 -5.34 -17.03
CA GLY A 489 -1.20 -4.95 -18.37
C GLY A 489 -0.62 -5.82 -19.47
N SER A 490 -0.76 -5.33 -20.70
CA SER A 490 -0.32 -6.02 -21.91
C SER A 490 1.18 -5.84 -22.16
N TYR A 491 1.83 -6.89 -22.65
CA TYR A 491 3.24 -6.89 -23.04
C TYR A 491 3.46 -7.43 -24.45
N VAL A 492 4.61 -7.09 -25.02
CA VAL A 492 5.16 -7.66 -26.26
C VAL A 492 6.50 -8.33 -25.92
N LEU A 493 6.68 -9.58 -26.34
CA LEU A 493 7.92 -10.34 -26.19
C LEU A 493 8.46 -10.75 -27.57
N GLY A 494 9.65 -10.26 -27.93
CA GLY A 494 10.41 -10.74 -29.08
C GLY A 494 11.42 -11.83 -28.69
N ALA A 495 11.54 -12.87 -29.50
CA ALA A 495 12.52 -13.94 -29.31
C ALA A 495 13.20 -14.35 -30.62
N THR A 496 14.49 -14.62 -30.57
CA THR A 496 15.27 -15.22 -31.68
C THR A 496 16.09 -16.37 -31.13
N THR A 497 15.97 -17.54 -31.73
CA THR A 497 16.77 -18.73 -31.43
C THR A 497 17.70 -19.07 -32.60
N PRO A 498 18.84 -19.75 -32.34
CA PRO A 498 19.80 -20.19 -33.36
C PRO A 498 19.28 -21.18 -34.39
#